data_AF-A0A420BHD9-F1
#
_entry.id   AF-A0A420BHD9-F1
#
_cell.length_a   1.000
_cell.length_b   1.000
_cell.length_c   1.000
_cell.angle_alpha   90.00
_cell.angle_beta   90.00
_cell.angle_gamma   90.00
#
_symmetry.space_group_name_H-M   'P 1'
#
loop_
_entity.id
_entity.type
_entity.pdbx_description
1 polymer ?
#
loop_
_entity_poly.entity_id
_entity_poly.type
_entity_poly.pdbx_seq_one_letter_code
_entity_poly.pdbx_strand_id
1 'polypeptide(L)'
;MKDSGSHSDEELILLIQQDDNIAFEALYERYWKKLYYQAARKTDSLEDAQEIVQNIFTSIWLRRQQLHIESNVSSYLAVAVKYKVFKYLAQRYKREAFQQDNDWVDFDNSTEDWLQFEELRARLEQVVSTLPEKCQLIFKLSREQGLTYKQIADELDISVKTVETQLSRALKKIRAGIQRFLITL
;
A
#
# COMPACT_ATOMS: atom_id res chain seq x y z
N MET A 1 -0.96 -10.09 -33.91
CA MET A 1 -1.61 -9.54 -32.71
C MET A 1 -1.70 -10.66 -31.69
N LYS A 2 -1.08 -10.52 -30.52
CA LYS A 2 -1.20 -11.51 -29.44
C LYS A 2 -2.42 -11.15 -28.60
N ASP A 3 -3.34 -12.10 -28.47
CA ASP A 3 -4.53 -12.01 -27.61
C ASP A 3 -4.12 -11.94 -26.12
N SER A 4 -3.82 -10.75 -25.60
CA SER A 4 -3.49 -10.56 -24.18
C SER A 4 -4.70 -10.71 -23.24
N GLY A 5 -5.90 -10.95 -23.78
CA GLY A 5 -7.12 -11.21 -23.00
C GLY A 5 -7.14 -12.57 -22.30
N SER A 6 -6.29 -13.53 -22.72
CA SER A 6 -6.30 -14.91 -22.21
C SER A 6 -5.35 -15.16 -21.03
N HIS A 7 -4.52 -14.18 -20.65
CA HIS A 7 -3.51 -14.39 -19.60
C HIS A 7 -4.10 -14.26 -18.19
N SER A 8 -3.67 -15.15 -17.30
CA SER A 8 -3.94 -15.03 -15.86
C SER A 8 -3.23 -13.80 -15.28
N ASP A 9 -3.66 -13.33 -14.11
CA ASP A 9 -3.03 -12.18 -13.48
C ASP A 9 -1.55 -12.45 -13.14
N GLU A 10 -1.25 -13.68 -12.72
CA GLU A 10 0.10 -14.12 -12.41
C GLU A 10 1.00 -14.09 -13.65
N GLU A 11 0.49 -14.56 -14.79
CA GLU A 11 1.20 -14.48 -16.09
C GLU A 11 1.44 -13.04 -16.52
N LEU A 12 0.44 -12.16 -16.37
CA LEU A 12 0.60 -10.74 -16.69
C LEU A 12 1.71 -10.10 -15.85
N ILE A 13 1.81 -10.42 -14.56
CA ILE A 13 2.88 -9.90 -13.69
C ILE A 13 4.26 -10.39 -14.13
N LEU A 14 4.39 -11.66 -14.52
CA LEU A 14 5.67 -12.20 -15.03
C LEU A 14 6.10 -11.53 -16.34
N LEU A 15 5.15 -11.23 -17.23
CA LEU A 15 5.44 -10.52 -18.49
C LEU A 15 5.78 -9.04 -18.22
N ILE A 16 5.08 -8.39 -17.29
CA ILE A 16 5.37 -7.01 -16.86
C ILE A 16 6.78 -6.89 -16.26
N GLN A 17 7.25 -7.90 -15.53
CA GLN A 17 8.63 -7.97 -15.02
C GLN A 17 9.67 -7.99 -16.14
N GLN A 18 9.29 -8.42 -17.35
CA GLN A 18 10.13 -8.49 -18.55
C GLN A 18 9.91 -7.31 -19.51
N ASP A 19 9.42 -6.17 -19.01
CA ASP A 19 9.18 -4.94 -19.78
C ASP A 19 8.08 -5.06 -20.87
N ASP A 20 7.17 -6.03 -20.74
CA ASP A 20 6.03 -6.17 -21.67
C ASP A 20 4.95 -5.11 -21.39
N ASN A 21 4.90 -4.09 -22.25
CA ASN A 21 3.91 -3.01 -22.19
C ASN A 21 2.47 -3.50 -22.46
N ILE A 22 2.29 -4.53 -23.29
CA ILE A 22 0.97 -5.06 -23.64
C ILE A 22 0.39 -5.79 -22.43
N ALA A 23 1.23 -6.52 -21.69
CA ALA A 23 0.81 -7.15 -20.44
C ALA A 23 0.43 -6.11 -19.37
N PHE A 24 1.17 -4.99 -19.30
CA PHE A 24 0.85 -3.89 -18.39
C PHE A 24 -0.49 -3.23 -18.74
N GLU A 25 -0.73 -2.95 -20.03
CA GLU A 25 -2.00 -2.41 -20.52
C GLU A 25 -3.18 -3.35 -20.23
N ALA A 26 -3.00 -4.66 -20.45
CA ALA A 26 -4.02 -5.66 -20.13
C ALA A 26 -4.35 -5.70 -18.64
N LEU A 27 -3.35 -5.60 -17.76
CA LEU A 27 -3.56 -5.52 -16.32
C LEU A 27 -4.27 -4.21 -15.94
N TYR A 28 -3.88 -3.09 -16.56
CA TYR A 28 -4.54 -1.81 -16.36
C TYR A 28 -6.02 -1.88 -16.73
N GLU A 29 -6.35 -2.28 -17.97
CA GLU A 29 -7.73 -2.41 -18.47
C GLU A 29 -8.59 -3.31 -17.58
N ARG A 30 -8.02 -4.40 -17.07
CA ARG A 30 -8.71 -5.34 -16.18
C ARG A 30 -9.10 -4.72 -14.84
N TYR A 31 -8.31 -3.77 -14.31
CA TYR A 31 -8.43 -3.34 -12.91
C TYR A 31 -8.76 -1.86 -12.69
N TRP A 32 -8.47 -0.97 -13.65
CA TRP A 32 -8.56 0.48 -13.43
C TRP A 32 -9.95 0.92 -12.98
N LYS A 33 -11.02 0.46 -13.63
CA LYS A 33 -12.40 0.82 -13.27
C LYS A 33 -12.73 0.41 -11.84
N LYS A 34 -12.40 -0.82 -11.48
CA LYS A 34 -12.67 -1.37 -10.15
C LYS A 34 -11.94 -0.59 -9.05
N LEU A 35 -10.68 -0.20 -9.28
CA LEU A 35 -9.91 0.60 -8.33
C LEU A 35 -10.40 2.05 -8.27
N TYR A 36 -10.78 2.61 -9.42
CA TYR A 36 -11.35 3.95 -9.53
C TYR A 36 -12.64 4.07 -8.71
N TYR A 37 -13.60 3.15 -8.87
CA TYR A 37 -14.83 3.15 -8.09
C TYR A 37 -14.57 3.01 -6.57
N GLN A 38 -13.60 2.19 -6.18
CA GLN A 38 -13.22 2.04 -4.77
C GLN A 38 -12.62 3.33 -4.20
N ALA A 39 -11.76 4.00 -4.97
CA ALA A 39 -11.16 5.27 -4.56
C ALA A 39 -12.20 6.39 -4.51
N ALA A 40 -12.99 6.57 -5.58
CA ALA A 40 -14.00 7.62 -5.71
C ALA A 40 -15.03 7.59 -4.57
N ARG A 41 -15.47 6.39 -4.16
CA ARG A 41 -16.41 6.23 -3.04
C ARG A 41 -15.86 6.73 -1.70
N LYS A 42 -14.53 6.85 -1.55
CA LYS A 42 -13.88 7.22 -0.30
C LYS A 42 -13.20 8.58 -0.34
N THR A 43 -12.82 9.09 -1.51
CA THR A 43 -12.23 10.43 -1.67
C THR A 43 -13.27 11.52 -1.84
N ASP A 44 -14.50 11.17 -2.26
CA ASP A 44 -15.55 12.10 -2.67
C ASP A 44 -15.11 13.07 -3.78
N SER A 45 -14.12 12.64 -4.58
CA SER A 45 -13.50 13.40 -5.66
C SER A 45 -13.04 12.45 -6.75
N LEU A 46 -13.56 12.65 -7.95
CA LEU A 46 -13.25 11.84 -9.13
C LEU A 46 -11.81 12.07 -9.61
N GLU A 47 -11.34 13.31 -9.54
CA GLU A 47 -9.97 13.68 -9.91
C GLU A 47 -8.95 13.00 -8.99
N ASP A 48 -9.18 13.07 -7.68
CA ASP A 48 -8.30 12.42 -6.69
C ASP A 48 -8.32 10.89 -6.82
N ALA A 49 -9.49 10.32 -7.13
CA ALA A 49 -9.62 8.89 -7.39
C ALA A 49 -8.81 8.46 -8.62
N GLN A 50 -8.84 9.24 -9.69
CA GLN A 50 -8.05 9.01 -10.89
C GLN A 50 -6.54 9.11 -10.58
N GLU A 51 -6.12 10.12 -9.82
CA GLU A 51 -4.72 10.30 -9.43
C GLU A 51 -4.22 9.12 -8.57
N ILE A 52 -5.05 8.63 -7.63
CA ILE A 52 -4.74 7.47 -6.81
C ILE A 52 -4.51 6.23 -7.68
N VAL A 53 -5.41 5.96 -8.62
CA VAL A 53 -5.29 4.81 -9.54
C VAL A 53 -4.05 4.94 -10.39
N GLN A 54 -3.80 6.11 -10.98
CA GLN A 54 -2.60 6.38 -11.76
C GLN A 54 -1.33 6.11 -10.92
N ASN A 55 -1.27 6.63 -9.71
CA ASN A 55 -0.14 6.43 -8.79
C ASN A 55 0.12 4.94 -8.46
N ILE A 56 -0.93 4.11 -8.38
CA ILE A 56 -0.78 2.67 -8.15
C ILE A 56 -0.12 2.02 -9.37
N PHE A 57 -0.65 2.25 -10.57
CA PHE A 57 -0.13 1.64 -11.79
C PHE A 57 1.26 2.16 -12.15
N THR A 58 1.53 3.46 -11.98
CA THR A 58 2.87 4.03 -12.11
C THR A 58 3.84 3.36 -11.14
N SER A 59 3.45 3.16 -9.88
CA SER A 59 4.30 2.47 -8.89
C SER A 59 4.56 1.01 -9.27
N ILE A 60 3.59 0.31 -9.85
CA ILE A 60 3.76 -1.06 -10.35
C ILE A 60 4.77 -1.06 -11.49
N TRP A 61 4.61 -0.19 -12.48
CA TRP A 61 5.52 -0.10 -13.62
C TRP A 61 6.95 0.26 -13.18
N LEU A 62 7.13 1.30 -12.37
CA LEU A 62 8.46 1.72 -11.91
C LEU A 62 9.20 0.64 -11.12
N ARG A 63 8.46 -0.22 -10.40
CA ARG A 63 9.02 -1.29 -9.56
C ARG A 63 8.94 -2.67 -10.20
N ARG A 64 8.49 -2.77 -11.47
CA ARG A 64 8.09 -4.04 -12.10
C ARG A 64 9.11 -5.15 -11.94
N GLN A 65 10.39 -4.90 -12.19
CA GLN A 65 11.47 -5.90 -12.11
C GLN A 65 11.71 -6.43 -10.69
N GLN A 66 11.31 -5.69 -9.65
CA GLN A 66 11.48 -6.06 -8.23
C GLN A 66 10.15 -6.40 -7.55
N LEU A 67 9.04 -6.36 -8.30
CA LEU A 67 7.71 -6.54 -7.76
C LEU A 67 7.47 -8.01 -7.43
N HIS A 68 7.40 -8.33 -6.13
CA HIS A 68 7.01 -9.65 -5.65
C HIS A 68 5.64 -9.58 -5.01
N ILE A 69 4.66 -10.32 -5.55
CA ILE A 69 3.30 -10.39 -5.03
C ILE A 69 3.09 -11.79 -4.43
N GLU A 70 3.07 -11.88 -3.10
CA GLU A 70 2.86 -13.15 -2.37
C GLU A 70 1.38 -13.60 -2.36
N SER A 71 0.46 -12.67 -2.63
CA SER A 71 -1.00 -12.93 -2.72
C SER A 71 -1.46 -12.86 -4.18
N ASN A 72 -2.74 -13.16 -4.45
CA ASN A 72 -3.30 -12.85 -5.77
C ASN A 72 -3.30 -11.33 -6.04
N VAL A 73 -3.22 -10.96 -7.32
CA VAL A 73 -3.06 -9.58 -7.78
C VAL A 73 -4.25 -8.71 -7.40
N SER A 74 -5.48 -9.24 -7.49
CA SER A 74 -6.71 -8.56 -7.07
C SER A 74 -6.65 -8.10 -5.61
N SER A 75 -6.17 -8.96 -4.70
CA SER A 75 -6.02 -8.63 -3.27
C SER A 75 -4.93 -7.59 -3.03
N TYR A 76 -3.80 -7.72 -3.73
CA TYR A 76 -2.72 -6.74 -3.68
C TYR A 76 -3.21 -5.35 -4.09
N LEU A 77 -3.94 -5.26 -5.21
CA LEU A 77 -4.48 -4.00 -5.73
C LEU A 77 -5.55 -3.41 -4.80
N ALA A 78 -6.41 -4.24 -4.21
CA ALA A 78 -7.41 -3.81 -3.23
C ALA A 78 -6.76 -3.20 -1.97
N VAL A 79 -5.67 -3.81 -1.48
CA VAL A 79 -4.90 -3.25 -0.37
C VAL A 79 -4.20 -1.96 -0.78
N ALA A 80 -3.62 -1.91 -1.98
CA ALA A 80 -2.91 -0.75 -2.50
C ALA A 80 -3.83 0.49 -2.61
N VAL A 81 -5.03 0.32 -3.18
CA VAL A 81 -6.01 1.43 -3.29
C VAL A 81 -6.48 1.90 -1.92
N LYS A 82 -6.81 0.96 -1.02
CA LYS A 82 -7.22 1.28 0.36
C LYS A 82 -6.13 2.09 1.08
N TYR A 83 -4.88 1.66 1.00
CA TYR A 83 -3.75 2.39 1.59
C TYR A 83 -3.55 3.79 1.00
N LYS A 84 -3.63 3.92 -0.34
CA LYS A 84 -3.45 5.21 -1.02
C LYS A 84 -4.57 6.20 -0.70
N VAL A 85 -5.82 5.75 -0.69
CA VAL A 85 -6.99 6.52 -0.25
C VAL A 85 -6.79 7.00 1.18
N PHE A 86 -6.41 6.12 2.11
CA PHE A 86 -6.18 6.53 3.49
C PHE A 86 -5.05 7.55 3.61
N LYS A 87 -3.93 7.34 2.91
CA LYS A 87 -2.82 8.28 2.92
C LYS A 87 -3.25 9.66 2.39
N TYR A 88 -4.05 9.68 1.33
CA TYR A 88 -4.63 10.90 0.77
C TYR A 88 -5.53 11.60 1.79
N LEU A 89 -6.49 10.88 2.40
CA LEU A 89 -7.40 11.44 3.41
C LEU A 89 -6.65 11.97 4.63
N ALA A 90 -5.67 11.23 5.16
CA ALA A 90 -4.85 11.69 6.28
C ALA A 90 -4.10 13.00 5.96
N GLN A 91 -3.59 13.14 4.73
CA GLN A 91 -2.95 14.37 4.27
C GLN A 91 -3.94 15.51 4.06
N ARG A 92 -5.16 15.21 3.60
CA ARG A 92 -6.25 16.17 3.45
C ARG A 92 -6.70 16.68 4.81
N TYR A 93 -7.03 15.80 5.76
CA TYR A 93 -7.38 16.18 7.13
C TYR A 93 -6.28 16.96 7.81
N LYS A 94 -5.00 16.60 7.61
CA LYS A 94 -3.90 17.39 8.15
C LYS A 94 -3.91 18.81 7.58
N ARG A 95 -4.06 18.97 6.25
CA ARG A 95 -4.16 20.28 5.59
C ARG A 95 -5.37 21.08 6.06
N GLU A 96 -6.52 20.43 6.19
CA GLU A 96 -7.75 21.04 6.68
C GLU A 96 -7.62 21.45 8.15
N ALA A 97 -7.05 20.62 9.02
CA ALA A 97 -6.79 20.96 10.43
C ALA A 97 -5.80 22.12 10.60
N PHE A 98 -4.81 22.27 9.72
CA PHE A 98 -3.94 23.45 9.69
C PHE A 98 -4.63 24.70 9.11
N GLN A 99 -5.75 24.54 8.40
CA GLN A 99 -6.56 25.63 7.85
C GLN A 99 -7.77 25.97 8.75
N GLN A 100 -8.23 25.04 9.59
CA GLN A 100 -9.41 25.11 10.46
C GLN A 100 -9.12 25.65 11.87
N ASP A 101 -8.13 26.52 12.04
CA ASP A 101 -8.12 27.42 13.20
C ASP A 101 -9.24 28.49 13.11
N ASN A 102 -10.26 28.28 12.25
CA ASN A 102 -11.29 29.29 12.02
C ASN A 102 -12.70 28.84 11.61
N ASP A 103 -13.09 27.56 11.51
CA ASP A 103 -14.53 27.22 11.50
C ASP A 103 -14.80 25.70 11.57
N TRP A 104 -15.68 25.33 12.51
CA TRP A 104 -16.25 23.99 12.72
C TRP A 104 -17.23 23.64 11.59
N VAL A 105 -17.11 22.47 10.98
CA VAL A 105 -18.11 21.93 10.05
C VAL A 105 -18.37 20.43 10.30
N ASP A 106 -19.65 20.09 10.16
CA ASP A 106 -20.38 18.84 10.35
C ASP A 106 -19.63 17.52 10.09
N PHE A 107 -19.77 16.60 11.05
CA PHE A 107 -19.27 15.22 10.99
C PHE A 107 -20.42 14.26 10.62
N ASP A 108 -20.46 13.80 9.36
CA ASP A 108 -21.24 12.64 8.95
C ASP A 108 -20.31 11.48 8.56
N ASN A 109 -20.52 10.30 9.16
CA ASN A 109 -19.91 8.97 8.96
C ASN A 109 -18.37 8.84 8.84
N SER A 110 -17.65 9.95 8.70
CA SER A 110 -16.20 10.07 8.61
C SER A 110 -15.55 9.85 9.97
N THR A 111 -16.24 10.18 11.06
CA THR A 111 -15.75 10.01 12.44
C THR A 111 -15.49 8.55 12.78
N GLU A 112 -16.38 7.64 12.36
CA GLU A 112 -16.28 6.22 12.72
C GLU A 112 -15.21 5.51 11.91
N ASP A 113 -15.15 5.77 10.59
CA ASP A 113 -14.05 5.29 9.73
C ASP A 113 -12.68 5.88 10.16
N TRP A 114 -12.65 7.15 10.61
CA TRP A 114 -11.44 7.81 11.12
C TRP A 114 -11.01 7.27 12.47
N LEU A 115 -11.94 7.04 13.40
CA LEU A 115 -11.68 6.43 14.70
C LEU A 115 -11.15 5.00 14.52
N GLN A 116 -11.75 4.22 13.63
CA GLN A 116 -11.25 2.88 13.28
C GLN A 116 -9.85 2.93 12.67
N PHE A 117 -9.53 3.97 11.89
CA PHE A 117 -8.19 4.18 11.35
C PHE A 117 -7.18 4.58 12.42
N GLU A 118 -7.50 5.52 13.30
CA GLU A 118 -6.62 5.93 14.41
C GLU A 118 -6.38 4.76 15.37
N GLU A 119 -7.41 3.97 15.65
CA GLU A 119 -7.25 2.73 16.41
C GLU A 119 -6.36 1.72 15.68
N LEU A 120 -6.57 1.50 14.38
CA LEU A 120 -5.76 0.57 13.60
C LEU A 120 -4.31 1.06 13.48
N ARG A 121 -4.09 2.37 13.32
CA ARG A 121 -2.78 3.01 13.24
C ARG A 121 -2.04 2.93 14.58
N ALA A 122 -2.70 3.30 15.67
CA ALA A 122 -2.14 3.20 17.01
C ALA A 122 -1.77 1.75 17.34
N ARG A 123 -2.61 0.78 16.97
CA ARG A 123 -2.31 -0.65 17.15
C ARG A 123 -1.18 -1.13 16.25
N LEU A 124 -1.12 -0.69 15.00
CA LEU A 124 0.01 -0.97 14.11
C LEU A 124 1.31 -0.45 14.73
N GLU A 125 1.33 0.78 15.21
CA GLU A 125 2.47 1.39 15.90
C GLU A 125 2.87 0.62 17.17
N GLN A 126 1.89 0.17 17.96
CA GLN A 126 2.15 -0.71 19.10
C GLN A 126 2.78 -2.04 18.67
N VAL A 127 2.26 -2.69 17.63
CA VAL A 127 2.84 -3.97 17.19
C VAL A 127 4.25 -3.76 16.63
N VAL A 128 4.47 -2.68 15.88
CA VAL A 128 5.78 -2.28 15.35
C VAL A 128 6.75 -1.94 16.49
N SER A 129 6.30 -1.34 17.59
CA SER A 129 7.15 -1.05 18.76
C SER A 129 7.57 -2.31 19.54
N THR A 130 6.82 -3.41 19.42
CA THR A 130 7.24 -4.71 19.98
C THR A 130 8.26 -5.47 19.12
N LEU A 131 8.58 -4.97 17.92
CA LEU A 131 9.60 -5.59 17.08
C LEU A 131 10.99 -5.40 17.70
N PRO A 132 11.90 -6.37 17.57
CA PRO A 132 13.31 -6.15 17.88
C PRO A 132 13.84 -4.94 17.10
N GLU A 133 14.69 -4.12 17.72
CA GLU A 133 15.15 -2.83 17.18
C GLU A 133 15.64 -2.93 15.72
N LYS A 134 16.41 -3.96 15.39
CA LYS A 134 16.90 -4.18 14.00
C LYS A 134 15.76 -4.49 13.02
N CYS A 135 14.75 -5.28 13.42
CA CYS A 135 13.57 -5.53 12.59
C CYS A 135 12.78 -4.23 12.38
N GLN A 136 12.62 -3.45 13.44
CA GLN A 136 11.84 -2.22 13.43
C GLN A 136 12.49 -1.17 12.50
N LEU A 137 13.80 -0.97 12.65
CA LEU A 137 14.57 -0.03 11.84
C LEU A 137 14.49 -0.38 10.35
N ILE A 138 14.76 -1.63 9.99
CA ILE A 138 14.69 -2.11 8.60
C ILE A 138 13.27 -1.97 8.03
N PHE A 139 12.24 -2.26 8.84
CA PHE A 139 10.85 -2.08 8.43
C PHE A 139 10.51 -0.61 8.15
N LYS A 140 10.95 0.32 9.00
CA LYS A 140 10.77 1.76 8.80
C LYS A 140 11.51 2.28 7.57
N LEU A 141 12.78 1.91 7.39
CA LEU A 141 13.56 2.27 6.20
C LEU A 141 12.89 1.80 4.90
N SER A 142 12.33 0.59 4.90
CA SER A 142 11.60 0.06 3.75
C SER A 142 10.24 0.74 3.51
N ARG A 143 9.47 0.99 4.58
CA ARG A 143 8.05 1.42 4.47
C ARG A 143 7.85 2.94 4.53
N GLU A 144 8.59 3.62 5.38
CA GLU A 144 8.49 5.07 5.58
C GLU A 144 9.40 5.81 4.59
N GLN A 145 10.63 5.34 4.41
CA GLN A 145 11.63 5.98 3.55
C GLN A 145 11.68 5.39 2.13
N GLY A 146 11.06 4.23 1.91
CA GLY A 146 10.92 3.63 0.58
C GLY A 146 12.22 3.05 0.01
N LEU A 147 13.23 2.79 0.86
CA LEU A 147 14.52 2.25 0.43
C LEU A 147 14.39 0.80 -0.07
N THR A 148 15.16 0.49 -1.12
CA THR A 148 15.31 -0.88 -1.64
C THR A 148 16.13 -1.72 -0.67
N TYR A 149 16.02 -3.06 -0.76
CA TYR A 149 16.75 -3.94 0.16
C TYR A 149 18.26 -3.79 0.05
N LYS A 150 18.75 -3.45 -1.16
CA LYS A 150 20.15 -3.13 -1.40
C LYS A 150 20.57 -1.84 -0.71
N GLN A 151 19.78 -0.77 -0.82
CA GLN A 151 20.06 0.49 -0.12
C GLN A 151 20.07 0.31 1.40
N ILE A 152 19.13 -0.47 1.95
CA ILE A 152 19.08 -0.76 3.39
C ILE A 152 20.29 -1.61 3.82
N ALA A 153 20.68 -2.58 2.99
CA ALA A 153 21.86 -3.41 3.24
C ALA A 153 23.14 -2.57 3.27
N ASP A 154 23.29 -1.67 2.30
CA ASP A 154 24.43 -0.76 2.20
C ASP A 154 24.45 0.25 3.36
N GLU A 155 23.30 0.78 3.76
CA GLU A 155 23.18 1.78 4.85
C GLU A 155 23.41 1.19 6.24
N LEU A 156 23.05 -0.07 6.45
CA LEU A 156 23.21 -0.75 7.74
C LEU A 156 24.44 -1.66 7.81
N ASP A 157 25.25 -1.72 6.74
CA ASP A 157 26.41 -2.60 6.59
C ASP A 157 26.08 -4.08 6.89
N ILE A 158 25.01 -4.58 6.27
CA ILE A 158 24.52 -5.96 6.40
C ILE A 158 24.24 -6.57 5.04
N SER A 159 24.08 -7.90 4.97
CA SER A 159 23.70 -8.54 3.70
C SER A 159 22.25 -8.27 3.32
N VAL A 160 21.95 -8.19 2.01
CA VAL A 160 20.57 -8.12 1.47
C VAL A 160 19.71 -9.27 2.02
N LYS A 161 20.30 -10.47 2.17
CA LYS A 161 19.61 -11.63 2.75
C LYS A 161 19.25 -11.44 4.22
N THR A 162 20.06 -10.68 4.96
CA THR A 162 19.74 -10.26 6.33
C THR A 162 18.56 -9.29 6.31
N VAL A 163 18.53 -8.31 5.40
CA VAL A 163 17.40 -7.37 5.23
C VAL A 163 16.09 -8.12 4.95
N GLU A 164 16.10 -9.05 3.99
CA GLU A 164 14.95 -9.90 3.67
C GLU A 164 14.46 -10.68 4.89
N THR A 165 15.37 -11.36 5.58
CA THR A 165 15.04 -12.16 6.76
C THR A 165 14.41 -11.31 7.86
N GLN A 166 14.94 -10.10 8.10
CA GLN A 166 14.42 -9.19 9.11
C GLN A 166 13.06 -8.62 8.72
N LEU A 167 12.84 -8.30 7.43
CA LEU A 167 11.54 -7.88 6.91
C LEU A 167 10.49 -8.99 6.99
N SER A 168 10.82 -10.21 6.60
CA SER A 168 9.90 -11.35 6.72
C SER A 168 9.51 -11.60 8.18
N ARG A 169 10.46 -11.49 9.13
CA ARG A 169 10.18 -11.60 10.57
C ARG A 169 9.29 -10.46 11.07
N ALA A 170 9.57 -9.22 10.66
CA ALA A 170 8.74 -8.06 10.99
C ALA A 170 7.30 -8.25 10.49
N LEU A 171 7.13 -8.60 9.21
CA LEU A 171 5.82 -8.81 8.59
C LEU A 171 5.04 -9.96 9.24
N LYS A 172 5.70 -11.07 9.58
CA LYS A 172 5.06 -12.19 10.28
C LYS A 172 4.53 -11.77 11.65
N LYS A 173 5.32 -11.01 12.41
CA LYS A 173 4.93 -10.53 13.75
C LYS A 173 3.83 -9.46 13.67
N ILE A 174 3.91 -8.55 12.69
CA ILE A 174 2.85 -7.57 12.41
C ILE A 174 1.55 -8.25 12.02
N ARG A 175 1.58 -9.21 11.08
CA ARG A 175 0.41 -9.98 10.65
C ARG A 175 -0.23 -10.73 11.81
N ALA A 176 0.56 -11.39 12.65
CA ALA A 176 0.05 -12.10 13.83
C ALA A 176 -0.56 -11.15 14.88
N GLY A 177 0.05 -9.98 15.09
CA GLY A 177 -0.48 -8.94 15.96
C GLY A 177 -1.84 -8.45 15.47
N ILE A 178 -1.95 -8.10 14.19
CA ILE A 178 -3.19 -7.58 13.58
C ILE A 178 -4.28 -8.65 13.46
N GLN A 179 -3.95 -9.90 13.09
CA GLN A 179 -4.94 -10.99 12.99
C GLN A 179 -5.63 -11.26 14.32
N ARG A 180 -4.91 -11.18 15.44
CA ARG A 180 -5.48 -11.36 16.77
C ARG A 180 -6.57 -10.31 17.07
N PHE A 181 -6.45 -9.13 16.47
CA PHE A 181 -7.44 -8.06 16.61
C PHE A 181 -8.62 -8.17 15.63
N LEU A 182 -8.40 -8.62 14.40
CA LEU A 182 -9.49 -8.83 13.43
C LEU A 182 -10.46 -9.96 13.83
N ILE A 183 -10.07 -10.83 14.75
CA ILE A 183 -10.94 -11.90 15.30
C ILE A 183 -11.80 -11.37 16.48
N THR A 184 -11.48 -10.19 17.03
CA THR A 184 -12.17 -9.63 18.20
C THR A 184 -13.18 -8.52 17.84
N LEU A 185 -13.28 -8.19 16.55
CA LEU A 185 -14.32 -7.34 15.95
C LEU A 185 -15.28 -8.24 15.16
#